data_AF-A0A924NG39-F1
#
_entry.id   AF-A0A924NG39-F1
#
_cell.length_a   1.000
_cell.length_b   1.000
_cell.length_c   1.000
_cell.angle_alpha   90.00
_cell.angle_beta   90.00
_cell.angle_gamma   90.00
#
_symmetry.space_group_name_H-M   'P 1'
#
loop_
_entity.id
_entity.type
_entity.pdbx_description
1 polymer ?
#
loop_
_entity_poly.entity_id
_entity_poly.type
_entity_poly.pdbx_seq_one_letter_code
_entity_poly.pdbx_strand_id
1 'polypeptide(L)'
;LKPNMVIAGIKCPQQASVPQVAEATLRCLRRHVPAAVPGIVFLSGGQSPVDATDHLNEMNKLGPHPWEVSFSYGRALQAPVLAAWQGEETNAAAAQTAFAERCRLNKLARAGQYARSMEQPD
;
A
#
# COMPACT_ATOMS: atom_id res chain seq x y z
N LEU A 1 10.10 -11.33 -1.48
CA LEU A 1 8.87 -12.05 -1.05
C LEU A 1 7.64 -11.20 -1.36
N LYS A 2 6.55 -11.78 -1.90
CA LYS A 2 5.27 -11.07 -2.10
C LYS A 2 4.15 -11.69 -1.25
N PRO A 3 4.00 -11.26 0.02
CA PRO A 3 2.97 -11.78 0.90
C PRO A 3 1.74 -10.86 0.94
N ASN A 4 0.65 -11.34 1.53
CA ASN A 4 -0.42 -10.49 2.04
C ASN A 4 0.02 -9.76 3.32
N MET A 5 -0.62 -8.62 3.60
CA MET A 5 -0.59 -8.03 4.94
C MET A 5 -1.46 -8.87 5.89
N VAL A 6 -1.19 -8.80 7.19
CA VAL A 6 -2.00 -9.45 8.23
C VAL A 6 -3.18 -8.53 8.57
N ILE A 7 -4.31 -8.77 7.89
CA ILE A 7 -5.53 -7.98 8.01
C ILE A 7 -6.72 -8.82 8.48
N ALA A 8 -7.73 -8.17 9.04
CA ALA A 8 -9.02 -8.82 9.29
C ALA A 8 -9.67 -9.26 7.97
N GLY A 9 -10.48 -10.33 8.02
CA GLY A 9 -11.26 -10.75 6.86
C GLY A 9 -12.27 -9.67 6.45
N ILE A 10 -12.58 -9.59 5.15
CA ILE A 10 -13.50 -8.56 4.60
C ILE A 10 -14.89 -8.60 5.25
N LYS A 11 -15.36 -9.79 5.66
CA LYS A 11 -16.65 -9.99 6.35
C LYS A 11 -16.57 -9.90 7.88
N CYS A 12 -15.39 -9.59 8.43
CA CYS A 12 -15.23 -9.46 9.88
C CYS A 12 -15.91 -8.16 10.34
N PRO A 13 -16.84 -8.21 11.31
CA PRO A 13 -17.54 -7.01 11.77
C PRO A 13 -16.60 -5.99 12.43
N GLN A 14 -15.51 -6.47 13.03
CA GLN A 14 -14.47 -5.63 13.60
C GLN A 14 -13.25 -5.62 12.67
N GLN A 15 -12.97 -4.47 12.07
CA GLN A 15 -11.76 -4.26 11.29
C GLN A 15 -10.62 -3.78 12.20
N ALA A 16 -9.39 -4.17 11.87
CA ALA A 16 -8.20 -3.73 12.58
C ALA A 16 -7.82 -2.31 12.14
N SER A 17 -7.25 -1.53 13.07
CA SER A 17 -6.69 -0.22 12.74
C SER A 17 -5.38 -0.35 11.94
N VAL A 18 -4.97 0.75 11.29
CA VAL A 18 -3.73 0.79 10.51
C VAL A 18 -2.49 0.37 11.33
N PRO A 19 -2.28 0.89 12.57
CA PRO A 19 -1.19 0.43 13.43
C PRO A 19 -1.26 -1.07 13.77
N GLN A 20 -2.46 -1.60 14.07
CA GLN A 20 -2.63 -3.01 14.41
C GLN A 20 -2.24 -3.93 13.23
N VAL A 21 -2.63 -3.57 12.01
CA VAL A 21 -2.24 -4.30 10.80
C VAL A 21 -0.74 -4.25 10.59
N ALA A 22 -0.13 -3.06 10.72
CA ALA A 22 1.31 -2.89 10.53
C ALA A 22 2.13 -3.71 11.54
N GLU A 23 1.80 -3.60 12.83
CA GLU A 23 2.47 -4.34 13.91
C GLU A 23 2.30 -5.85 13.75
N ALA A 24 1.08 -6.32 13.47
CA ALA A 24 0.82 -7.75 13.27
C ALA A 24 1.57 -8.31 12.07
N THR A 25 1.62 -7.55 10.97
CA THR A 25 2.35 -7.92 9.76
C THR A 25 3.85 -8.02 10.03
N LEU A 26 4.45 -6.98 10.59
CA LEU A 26 5.89 -6.95 10.90
C LEU A 26 6.27 -8.03 11.92
N ARG A 27 5.46 -8.26 12.96
CA ARG A 27 5.67 -9.34 13.92
C ARG A 27 5.68 -10.72 13.25
N CYS A 28 4.76 -10.95 12.31
CA CYS A 28 4.71 -12.20 11.56
C CYS A 28 5.98 -12.37 10.71
N LEU A 29 6.40 -11.34 9.98
CA LEU A 29 7.59 -11.38 9.13
C LEU A 29 8.87 -11.59 9.94
N ARG A 30 9.05 -10.85 11.05
CA ARG A 30 10.19 -11.00 11.99
C ARG A 30 10.36 -12.43 12.52
N ARG A 31 9.27 -13.17 12.65
CA ARG A 31 9.31 -14.56 13.14
C ARG A 31 9.66 -15.60 12.07
N HIS A 32 9.44 -15.29 10.79
CA HIS A 32 9.41 -16.34 9.75
C HIS A 32 10.23 -16.01 8.50
N VAL A 33 10.61 -14.76 8.27
CA VAL A 33 11.43 -14.37 7.13
C VAL A 33 12.87 -14.20 7.61
N PRO A 34 13.88 -14.83 6.98
CA PRO A 34 15.28 -14.59 7.31
C PRO A 34 15.77 -13.21 6.85
N ALA A 35 16.68 -12.58 7.60
CA ALA A 35 17.27 -11.28 7.26
C ALA A 35 17.97 -11.24 5.89
N ALA A 36 18.38 -12.39 5.34
CA ALA A 36 19.01 -12.49 4.02
C ALA A 36 18.06 -12.20 2.84
N VAL A 37 16.74 -12.19 3.05
CA VAL A 37 15.78 -11.82 2.00
C VAL A 37 15.92 -10.31 1.72
N PRO A 38 16.16 -9.84 0.49
CA PRO A 38 16.46 -8.42 0.28
C PRO A 38 15.23 -7.50 0.45
N GLY A 39 14.02 -8.03 0.23
CA GLY A 39 12.83 -7.19 0.27
C GLY A 39 11.50 -7.93 0.25
N ILE A 40 10.50 -7.24 0.77
CA ILE A 40 9.12 -7.67 0.89
C ILE A 40 8.26 -6.67 0.13
N VAL A 41 7.57 -7.15 -0.90
CA VAL A 41 6.73 -6.33 -1.78
C VAL A 41 5.27 -6.78 -1.64
N PHE A 42 4.47 -6.06 -0.87
CA PHE A 42 3.13 -6.50 -0.52
C PHE A 42 2.15 -6.47 -1.71
N LEU A 43 1.26 -7.45 -1.77
CA LEU A 43 0.04 -7.35 -2.59
C LEU A 43 -1.01 -6.50 -1.88
N SER A 44 -1.88 -5.81 -2.64
CA SER A 44 -2.94 -4.98 -2.02
C SER A 44 -4.14 -5.79 -1.50
N GLY A 45 -4.35 -7.01 -2.00
CA GLY A 45 -5.27 -7.98 -1.37
C GLY A 45 -6.76 -7.63 -1.37
N GLY A 46 -7.18 -6.56 -2.05
CA GLY A 46 -8.57 -6.08 -2.04
C GLY A 46 -8.83 -4.90 -1.12
N GLN A 47 -7.78 -4.41 -0.47
CA GLN A 47 -7.80 -3.10 0.18
C GLN A 47 -8.05 -1.99 -0.85
N SER A 48 -8.61 -0.88 -0.37
CA SER A 48 -8.68 0.35 -1.15
C SER A 48 -7.26 0.88 -1.46
N PRO A 49 -7.09 1.71 -2.51
CA PRO A 49 -5.82 2.39 -2.78
C PRO A 49 -5.23 3.13 -1.57
N VAL A 50 -6.10 3.81 -0.82
CA VAL A 50 -5.72 4.61 0.34
C VAL A 50 -5.29 3.72 1.50
N ASP A 51 -6.08 2.71 1.86
CA ASP A 51 -5.75 1.83 3.00
C ASP A 51 -4.47 1.02 2.74
N ALA A 52 -4.25 0.57 1.51
CA ALA A 52 -3.01 -0.10 1.14
C ALA A 52 -1.77 0.82 1.24
N THR A 53 -1.95 2.13 1.01
CA THR A 53 -0.91 3.14 1.17
C THR A 53 -0.67 3.43 2.66
N ASP A 54 -1.74 3.58 3.45
CA ASP A 54 -1.68 3.79 4.91
C ASP A 54 -0.94 2.66 5.62
N HIS A 55 -1.31 1.39 5.36
CA HIS A 55 -0.64 0.24 5.98
C HIS A 55 0.84 0.13 5.60
N LEU A 56 1.18 0.39 4.34
CA LEU A 56 2.57 0.38 3.90
C LEU A 56 3.39 1.47 4.58
N ASN A 57 2.81 2.67 4.70
CA ASN A 57 3.43 3.82 5.35
C ASN A 57 3.70 3.53 6.82
N GLU A 58 2.70 3.01 7.53
CA GLU A 58 2.82 2.71 8.94
C GLU A 58 3.87 1.63 9.20
N MET A 59 3.92 0.58 8.37
CA MET A 59 4.99 -0.42 8.47
C MET A 59 6.37 0.21 8.30
N ASN A 60 6.57 1.14 7.36
CA ASN A 60 7.86 1.80 7.16
C ASN A 60 8.22 2.78 8.28
N LYS A 61 7.24 3.43 8.93
CA LYS A 61 7.47 4.25 10.13
C LYS A 61 7.96 3.46 11.33
N LEU A 62 7.54 2.19 11.46
CA LEU A 62 7.94 1.28 12.54
C LEU A 62 9.31 0.61 12.31
N GLY A 63 10.10 1.11 11.36
CA GLY A 63 11.47 0.65 11.08
C GLY A 63 12.50 1.05 12.15
N PRO A 64 13.78 0.68 11.96
CA PRO A 64 14.32 -0.02 10.80
C PRO A 64 13.94 -1.51 10.76
N HIS A 65 13.92 -2.07 9.55
CA HIS A 65 13.69 -3.51 9.30
C HIS A 65 14.91 -4.11 8.62
N PRO A 66 15.16 -5.43 8.78
CA PRO A 66 16.24 -6.12 8.07
C PRO A 66 15.97 -6.30 6.57
N TRP A 67 14.79 -5.90 6.09
CA TRP A 67 14.37 -6.01 4.69
C TRP A 67 13.83 -4.67 4.20
N GLU A 68 13.90 -4.45 2.90
CA GLU A 68 13.10 -3.42 2.26
C GLU A 68 11.61 -3.75 2.37
N VAL A 69 10.79 -2.78 2.77
CA VAL A 69 9.33 -2.92 2.85
C VAL A 69 8.67 -2.03 1.81
N SER A 70 8.14 -2.65 0.75
CA SER A 70 7.62 -1.96 -0.43
C SER A 70 6.33 -2.61 -0.96
N PHE A 71 5.89 -2.23 -2.15
CA PHE A 71 4.62 -2.63 -2.74
C PHE A 71 4.78 -3.35 -4.08
N SER A 72 3.87 -4.29 -4.35
CA SER A 72 3.61 -4.91 -5.65
C SER A 72 2.10 -4.96 -5.87
N TYR A 73 1.54 -3.77 -6.13
CA TYR A 73 0.11 -3.52 -6.19
C TYR A 73 -0.45 -3.63 -7.61
N GLY A 74 -1.64 -4.22 -7.73
CA GLY A 74 -2.47 -4.17 -8.94
C GLY A 74 -3.60 -3.17 -8.73
N ARG A 75 -4.73 -3.65 -8.20
CA ARG A 75 -5.93 -2.83 -7.91
C ARG A 75 -5.65 -1.53 -7.16
N ALA A 76 -4.78 -1.54 -6.15
CA ALA A 76 -4.49 -0.31 -5.38
C ALA A 76 -3.73 0.77 -6.17
N LEU A 77 -3.06 0.41 -7.28
CA LEU A 77 -2.46 1.38 -8.20
C LEU A 77 -3.41 1.73 -9.35
N GLN A 78 -4.17 0.76 -9.86
CA GLN A 78 -4.91 0.90 -11.11
C GLN A 78 -6.39 1.27 -10.94
N ALA A 79 -7.02 1.05 -9.79
CA ALA A 79 -8.45 1.36 -9.62
C ALA A 79 -8.77 2.85 -9.86
N PRO A 80 -7.99 3.82 -9.33
CA PRO A 80 -8.21 5.24 -9.64
C PRO A 80 -7.95 5.58 -11.11
N VAL A 81 -6.98 4.89 -11.74
CA VAL A 81 -6.64 5.06 -13.16
C VAL A 81 -7.81 4.64 -14.04
N LEU A 82 -8.38 3.46 -13.78
CA LEU A 82 -9.52 2.94 -14.52
C LEU A 82 -10.76 3.81 -14.33
N ALA A 83 -10.98 4.33 -13.11
CA ALA A 83 -12.08 5.25 -12.82
C ALA A 83 -11.95 6.59 -13.56
N ALA A 84 -10.72 7.10 -13.71
CA ALA A 84 -10.45 8.32 -14.47
C ALA A 84 -10.53 8.08 -15.99
N TRP A 85 -10.05 6.93 -16.47
CA TRP A 85 -10.02 6.61 -17.90
C TRP A 85 -11.41 6.34 -18.49
N GLN A 86 -12.21 5.51 -17.81
CA GLN A 86 -13.54 5.06 -18.27
C GLN A 86 -13.58 4.36 -19.64
N GLY A 87 -12.42 3.98 -20.19
CA GLY A 87 -12.32 3.39 -21.54
C GLY A 87 -12.32 4.42 -22.67
N GLU A 88 -12.26 5.72 -22.35
CA GLU A 88 -12.29 6.81 -23.33
C GLU A 88 -10.88 7.36 -23.57
N GLU A 89 -10.42 7.36 -24.82
CA GLU A 89 -9.06 7.84 -25.17
C GLU A 89 -8.85 9.33 -24.85
N THR A 90 -9.92 10.12 -24.88
CA THR A 90 -9.88 11.54 -24.47
C THR A 90 -9.51 11.72 -22.99
N ASN A 91 -9.71 10.70 -22.15
CA ASN A 91 -9.37 10.71 -20.73
C ASN A 91 -7.97 10.18 -20.42
N ALA A 92 -7.16 9.80 -21.43
CA ALA A 92 -5.85 9.21 -21.22
C ALA A 92 -4.93 10.07 -20.32
N ALA A 93 -4.94 11.40 -20.51
CA ALA A 93 -4.15 12.33 -19.70
C ALA A 93 -4.59 12.37 -18.22
N ALA A 94 -5.90 12.32 -17.96
CA ALA A 94 -6.44 12.27 -16.60
C ALA A 94 -6.07 10.94 -15.91
N ALA A 95 -6.14 9.83 -16.65
CA ALA A 95 -5.75 8.51 -16.16
C ALA A 95 -4.25 8.42 -15.82
N GLN A 96 -3.38 8.99 -16.68
CA GLN A 96 -1.94 9.07 -16.43
C GLN A 96 -1.63 9.93 -15.20
N THR A 97 -2.32 11.06 -15.03
CA THR A 97 -2.21 11.90 -13.82
C THR A 97 -2.57 11.11 -12.57
N ALA A 98 -3.70 10.38 -12.59
CA ALA A 98 -4.12 9.53 -11.48
C ALA A 98 -3.10 8.42 -11.16
N PHE A 99 -2.48 7.82 -12.19
CA PHE A 99 -1.46 6.79 -12.00
C PHE A 99 -0.19 7.36 -11.39
N ALA A 100 0.30 8.48 -11.91
CA ALA A 100 1.49 9.16 -11.40
C ALA A 100 1.32 9.55 -9.93
N GLU A 101 0.14 10.07 -9.58
CA GLU A 101 -0.17 10.44 -8.20
C GLU A 101 -0.19 9.21 -7.27
N ARG A 102 -0.79 8.10 -7.71
CA ARG A 102 -0.75 6.85 -6.96
C ARG A 102 0.65 6.30 -6.78
N CYS A 103 1.51 6.40 -7.79
CA CYS A 103 2.91 6.04 -7.68
C CYS A 103 3.66 6.93 -6.68
N ARG A 104 3.42 8.25 -6.73
CA ARG A 104 4.02 9.23 -5.82
C ARG A 104 3.69 8.93 -4.36
N LEU A 105 2.41 8.73 -4.07
CA LEU A 105 1.94 8.47 -2.70
C LEU A 105 2.44 7.11 -2.17
N ASN A 106 2.48 6.06 -2.99
CA ASN A 106 3.07 4.78 -2.56
C ASN A 106 4.60 4.85 -2.39
N LYS A 107 5.29 5.68 -3.19
CA LYS A 107 6.72 5.99 -2.97
C LYS A 107 6.94 6.69 -1.63
N LEU A 108 6.10 7.65 -1.27
CA LEU A 108 6.15 8.33 0.03
C LEU A 108 5.84 7.36 1.18
N ALA A 109 4.88 6.46 1.00
CA ALA A 109 4.58 5.41 1.97
C ALA A 109 5.75 4.44 2.17
N ARG A 110 6.46 4.06 1.10
CA ARG A 110 7.71 3.29 1.21
C ARG A 110 8.75 4.03 2.06
N ALA A 111 8.80 5.36 1.99
CA ALA A 111 9.69 6.18 2.80
C ALA A 111 9.18 6.48 4.21
N GLY A 112 7.98 6.02 4.60
CA GLY A 112 7.33 6.37 5.87
C GLY A 112 6.89 7.84 5.97
N GLN A 113 6.78 8.53 4.84
CA GLN A 113 6.55 9.98 4.72
C GLN A 113 5.16 10.33 4.19
N TYR A 114 4.32 9.34 3.92
CA TYR A 114 2.96 9.58 3.47
C TYR A 114 2.07 10.07 4.62
N ALA A 115 1.21 11.03 4.32
CA ALA A 115 0.13 11.48 5.18
C ALA A 115 -1.17 11.48 4.38
N ARG A 116 -2.27 11.08 5.02
CA ARG A 116 -3.57 10.95 4.37
C ARG A 116 -4.13 12.28 3.84
N SER A 117 -3.66 13.42 4.36
CA SER A 117 -3.95 14.75 3.82
C SER A 117 -3.43 14.97 2.40
N MET A 118 -2.40 14.22 1.97
CA MET A 118 -1.83 14.30 0.62
C MET A 118 -2.72 13.66 -0.46
N GLU A 119 -3.84 13.05 -0.08
CA GLU A 119 -4.82 12.45 -1.01
C GLU A 119 -5.71 13.49 -1.70
N GLN A 120 -5.76 14.71 -1.16
CA GLN A 120 -6.51 15.81 -1.75
C GLN A 120 -5.53 16.70 -2.54
N PRO A 121 -5.86 17.12 -3.76
CA PRO A 121 -5.15 18.21 -4.40
C PRO A 121 -5.38 19.51 -3.60
N ASP A 122 -4.35 20.35 -3.52
CA ASP A 122 -4.48 21.75 -3.09
C ASP A 122 -5.42 22.54 -4.04
#